data_AF-A0A9D5G932-F1
#
_entry.id   AF-A0A9D5G932-F1
#
_cell.length_a   1.000
_cell.length_b   1.000
_cell.length_c   1.000
_cell.angle_alpha   90.00
_cell.angle_beta   90.00
_cell.angle_gamma   90.00
#
_symmetry.space_group_name_H-M   'P 1'
#
loop_
_entity.id
_entity.type
_entity.pdbx_description
1 polymer ?
#
loop_
_entity_poly.entity_id
_entity_poly.type
_entity_poly.pdbx_seq_one_letter_code
_entity_poly.pdbx_strand_id
1 'polypeptide(L)'
;MRRRKAAAATNIAPERLERLVGGLRRLQNPLLRAYRSSDVALLSEPFGAVPSKARAAPAPAARRAVSEMLGRPAPQALVSALAPFGERALQRAVNGGVRIAIVPAGRRFTEFSPCVSSLVPDIDGWPAPPAGLFVLEERLLLLRSKALRMTAAHEFGHALDAVLAKKRRSYHSFEDEAVRHRFATATGFVNAYAASGLDEYFAECLRAYVEVNDDRSSWLPLTRLDLLTRDEPMFSLVDDLFARGMRG
;
A
#
# COMPACT_ATOMS: atom_id res chain seq x y z
N MET A 1 -15.94 28.06 5.73
CA MET A 1 -17.23 28.35 5.04
C MET A 1 -17.14 29.48 3.98
N ARG A 2 -16.43 30.59 4.23
CA ARG A 2 -16.30 31.72 3.26
C ARG A 2 -15.64 31.38 1.90
N ARG A 3 -14.70 30.42 1.84
CA ARG A 3 -13.94 30.08 0.61
C ARG A 3 -14.68 29.19 -0.40
N ARG A 4 -15.61 28.32 0.05
CA ARG A 4 -16.46 27.49 -0.84
C ARG A 4 -17.44 28.34 -1.65
N LYS A 5 -17.98 29.41 -1.05
CA LYS A 5 -18.88 30.36 -1.71
C LYS A 5 -18.18 31.18 -2.82
N ALA A 6 -16.92 31.54 -2.61
CA ALA A 6 -16.13 32.29 -3.60
C ALA A 6 -15.76 31.45 -4.83
N ALA A 7 -15.49 30.15 -4.65
CA ALA A 7 -15.08 29.26 -5.74
C ALA A 7 -16.27 28.59 -6.47
N ALA A 8 -17.45 28.51 -5.84
CA ALA A 8 -18.70 28.15 -6.51
C ALA A 8 -19.16 29.24 -7.51
N ALA A 9 -18.70 30.49 -7.35
CA ALA A 9 -19.02 31.58 -8.26
C ALA A 9 -18.26 31.52 -9.61
N THR A 10 -17.24 30.67 -9.73
CA THR A 10 -16.34 30.61 -10.90
C THR A 10 -16.68 29.53 -11.94
N ASN A 11 -17.87 28.92 -11.90
CA ASN A 11 -18.31 27.90 -12.87
C ASN A 11 -17.32 26.71 -13.04
N ILE A 12 -16.52 26.44 -11.99
CA ILE A 12 -15.56 25.34 -11.98
C ILE A 12 -16.34 24.07 -11.65
N ALA A 13 -16.22 23.04 -12.49
CA ALA A 13 -16.83 21.74 -12.24
C ALA A 13 -16.53 21.24 -10.82
N PRO A 14 -17.51 20.71 -10.07
CA PRO A 14 -17.35 20.33 -8.66
C PRO A 14 -16.13 19.44 -8.38
N GLU A 15 -15.85 18.50 -9.29
CA GLU A 15 -14.68 17.61 -9.22
C GLU A 15 -13.34 18.37 -9.34
N ARG A 16 -13.31 19.38 -10.20
CA ARG A 16 -12.13 20.22 -10.42
C ARG A 16 -11.93 21.17 -9.24
N LEU A 17 -13.02 21.62 -8.63
CA LEU A 17 -13.01 22.42 -7.41
C LEU A 17 -12.54 21.61 -6.19
N GLU A 18 -13.00 20.37 -6.03
CA GLU A 18 -12.53 19.44 -5.01
C GLU A 18 -11.01 19.19 -5.13
N ARG A 19 -10.50 18.97 -6.35
CA ARG A 19 -9.05 18.85 -6.61
C ARG A 19 -8.29 20.14 -6.29
N LEU A 20 -8.84 21.30 -6.64
CA LEU A 20 -8.24 22.61 -6.36
C LEU A 20 -8.22 22.91 -4.86
N VAL A 21 -9.32 22.67 -4.15
CA VAL A 21 -9.40 22.83 -2.69
C VAL A 21 -8.50 21.82 -1.98
N GLY A 22 -8.42 20.58 -2.48
CA GLY A 22 -7.48 19.58 -1.99
C GLY A 22 -6.02 19.95 -2.23
N GLY A 23 -5.67 20.54 -3.38
CA GLY A 23 -4.34 21.07 -3.67
C GLY A 23 -3.99 22.32 -2.85
N LEU A 24 -4.96 23.21 -2.64
CA LEU A 24 -4.79 24.42 -1.82
C LEU A 24 -4.69 24.12 -0.33
N ARG A 25 -5.45 23.13 0.19
CA ARG A 25 -5.31 22.64 1.57
C ARG A 25 -3.93 22.04 1.80
N ARG A 26 -3.40 21.32 0.80
CA ARG A 26 -2.02 20.82 0.81
C ARG A 26 -1.03 21.99 0.90
N LEU A 27 -1.13 22.99 0.01
CA LEU A 27 -0.27 24.19 -0.01
C LEU A 27 -0.22 25.01 1.30
N GLN A 28 -1.16 24.79 2.23
CA GLN A 28 -1.15 25.44 3.54
C GLN A 28 -0.37 24.66 4.60
N ASN A 29 0.13 23.45 4.30
CA ASN A 29 1.02 22.72 5.19
C ASN A 29 2.49 23.15 4.93
N PRO A 30 3.15 23.83 5.88
CA PRO A 30 4.55 24.30 5.72
C PRO A 30 5.56 23.15 5.61
N LEU A 31 5.14 21.90 5.81
CA LEU A 31 5.96 20.70 5.73
C LEU A 31 5.99 20.07 4.33
N LEU A 32 5.16 20.52 3.38
CA LEU A 32 5.16 19.93 2.05
C LEU A 32 6.53 20.02 1.37
N ARG A 33 6.98 18.90 0.80
CA ARG A 33 8.10 18.84 -0.13
C ARG A 33 7.57 18.68 -1.55
N ALA A 34 8.18 19.42 -2.47
CA ALA A 34 7.92 19.25 -3.90
C ALA A 34 8.75 18.08 -4.44
N TYR A 35 8.09 17.16 -5.12
CA TYR A 35 8.70 16.03 -5.82
C TYR A 35 8.42 16.18 -7.30
N ARG A 36 9.43 15.94 -8.13
CA ARG A 36 9.28 15.98 -9.59
C ARG A 36 8.85 14.60 -10.07
N SER A 37 7.66 14.50 -10.64
CA SER A 37 7.27 13.38 -11.50
C SER A 37 7.16 13.93 -12.92
N SER A 38 8.11 13.58 -13.78
CA SER A 38 8.24 14.19 -15.12
C SER A 38 8.34 15.73 -15.05
N ASP A 39 7.59 16.47 -15.88
CA ASP A 39 7.54 17.95 -15.90
C ASP A 39 6.60 18.56 -14.85
N VAL A 40 6.00 17.76 -13.97
CA VAL A 40 5.02 18.22 -12.98
C VAL A 40 5.59 18.08 -11.56
N ALA A 41 5.55 19.16 -10.80
CA ALA A 41 5.83 19.14 -9.37
C ALA A 41 4.59 18.65 -8.60
N LEU A 42 4.69 17.48 -7.99
CA LEU A 42 3.71 16.96 -7.05
C LEU A 42 4.13 17.36 -5.63
N LEU A 43 3.18 17.82 -4.82
CA LEU A 43 3.43 18.15 -3.42
C LEU A 43 2.99 16.98 -2.55
N SER A 44 3.91 16.42 -1.77
CA SER A 44 3.58 15.50 -0.69
C SER A 44 4.19 15.98 0.61
N GLU A 45 3.70 15.46 1.73
CA GLU A 45 4.33 15.63 3.02
C GLU A 45 5.81 15.14 3.00
N PRO A 46 6.66 15.55 3.95
CA PRO A 46 8.06 15.15 3.94
C PRO A 46 8.20 13.67 4.33
N PHE A 47 8.92 12.91 3.51
CA PHE A 47 9.38 11.57 3.87
C PHE A 47 10.28 11.63 5.10
N GLY A 48 10.18 10.62 5.98
CA GLY A 48 11.04 10.56 7.15
C GLY A 48 10.71 11.57 8.27
N ALA A 49 9.65 12.37 8.12
CA ALA A 49 9.35 13.46 9.07
C ALA A 49 8.85 12.96 10.42
N VAL A 50 8.05 11.89 10.39
CA VAL A 50 7.73 11.10 11.58
C VAL A 50 8.86 10.07 11.74
N PRO A 51 9.21 9.58 12.94
CA PRO A 51 10.05 8.38 13.13
C PRO A 51 9.25 7.07 12.95
N SER A 52 9.90 5.99 12.53
CA SER A 52 9.24 4.67 12.32
C SER A 52 9.87 3.65 13.24
N LYS A 53 9.04 2.79 13.84
CA LYS A 53 9.50 1.58 14.52
C LYS A 53 9.82 0.44 13.54
N ALA A 54 9.38 0.53 12.27
CA ALA A 54 9.86 -0.36 11.21
C ALA A 54 11.32 -0.03 10.89
N ARG A 55 12.23 -0.91 11.28
CA ARG A 55 13.63 -0.86 10.85
C ARG A 55 13.77 -1.63 9.56
N ALA A 56 14.20 -0.94 8.50
CA ALA A 56 14.44 -1.58 7.21
C ALA A 56 15.37 -2.79 7.38
N ALA A 57 15.04 -3.88 6.69
CA ALA A 57 15.83 -5.09 6.72
C ALA A 57 17.20 -4.83 6.09
N PRO A 58 18.30 -5.35 6.66
CA PRO A 58 19.60 -5.33 5.98
C PRO A 58 19.48 -5.96 4.60
N ALA A 59 20.14 -5.38 3.58
CA ALA A 59 20.01 -5.82 2.20
C ALA A 59 20.23 -7.34 1.99
N PRO A 60 21.19 -8.00 2.66
CA PRO A 60 21.34 -9.46 2.56
C PRO A 60 20.13 -10.23 3.12
N ALA A 61 19.57 -9.79 4.26
CA ALA A 61 18.39 -10.42 4.87
C ALA A 61 17.15 -10.25 3.99
N ALA A 62 16.91 -9.03 3.50
CA ALA A 62 15.83 -8.75 2.58
C ALA A 62 15.93 -9.59 1.30
N ARG A 63 17.13 -9.66 0.70
CA ARG A 63 17.35 -10.45 -0.52
C ARG A 63 17.07 -11.93 -0.29
N ARG A 64 17.51 -12.51 0.82
CA ARG A 64 17.24 -13.91 1.16
C ARG A 64 15.74 -14.19 1.24
N ALA A 65 15.03 -13.44 2.08
CA ALA A 65 13.59 -13.63 2.26
C ALA A 65 12.79 -13.45 0.95
N VAL A 66 13.11 -12.43 0.15
CA VAL A 66 12.44 -12.22 -1.13
C VAL A 66 12.77 -13.32 -2.13
N SER A 67 14.02 -13.82 -2.14
CA SER A 67 14.40 -14.91 -3.04
C SER A 67 13.69 -16.22 -2.67
N GLU A 68 13.48 -16.45 -1.37
CA GLU A 68 12.72 -17.58 -0.86
C GLU A 68 11.26 -17.52 -1.28
N MET A 69 10.58 -16.39 -1.08
CA MET A 69 9.20 -16.19 -1.54
C MET A 69 9.07 -16.31 -3.07
N LEU A 70 10.10 -15.93 -3.82
CA LEU A 70 10.11 -16.00 -5.29
C LEU A 70 10.54 -17.38 -5.84
N GLY A 71 11.19 -18.21 -5.02
CA GLY A 71 11.80 -19.49 -5.44
C GLY A 71 13.03 -19.36 -6.37
N ARG A 72 13.60 -18.15 -6.51
CA ARG A 72 14.75 -17.84 -7.38
C ARG A 72 15.41 -16.52 -6.94
N PRO A 73 16.61 -16.17 -7.47
CA PRO A 73 17.26 -14.92 -7.10
C PRO A 73 16.36 -13.68 -7.24
N ALA A 74 16.23 -12.90 -6.16
CA ALA A 74 15.35 -11.74 -6.12
C ALA A 74 15.87 -10.54 -6.93
N PRO A 75 15.02 -9.94 -7.81
CA PRO A 75 15.34 -8.69 -8.48
C PRO A 75 15.55 -7.55 -7.47
N GLN A 76 16.53 -6.68 -7.72
CA GLN A 76 16.86 -5.59 -6.79
C GLN A 76 15.67 -4.66 -6.51
N ALA A 77 14.83 -4.39 -7.52
CA ALA A 77 13.65 -3.55 -7.35
C ALA A 77 12.67 -4.12 -6.30
N LEU A 78 12.47 -5.44 -6.29
CA LEU A 78 11.59 -6.10 -5.33
C LEU A 78 12.22 -6.14 -3.93
N VAL A 79 13.53 -6.39 -3.83
CA VAL A 79 14.27 -6.29 -2.56
C VAL A 79 14.14 -4.89 -1.97
N SER A 80 14.36 -3.84 -2.77
CA SER A 80 14.23 -2.45 -2.34
C SER A 80 12.80 -2.05 -2.00
N ALA A 81 11.79 -2.69 -2.60
CA ALA A 81 10.38 -2.44 -2.29
C ALA A 81 9.96 -3.05 -0.95
N LEU A 82 10.46 -4.25 -0.62
CA LEU A 82 10.03 -5.00 0.56
C LEU A 82 10.94 -4.81 1.78
N ALA A 83 12.21 -4.41 1.59
CA ALA A 83 13.13 -4.14 2.70
C ALA A 83 12.60 -3.15 3.76
N PRO A 84 11.86 -2.07 3.42
CA PRO A 84 11.32 -1.12 4.40
C PRO A 84 10.38 -1.74 5.44
N PHE A 85 9.74 -2.88 5.16
CA PHE A 85 8.91 -3.60 6.13
C PHE A 85 9.74 -4.25 7.26
N GLY A 86 11.05 -4.39 7.08
CA GLY A 86 11.93 -4.95 8.10
C GLY A 86 11.97 -6.47 8.14
N GLU A 87 13.03 -6.99 8.74
CA GLU A 87 13.38 -8.41 8.67
C GLU A 87 12.32 -9.32 9.30
N ARG A 88 11.72 -8.89 10.41
CA ARG A 88 10.68 -9.67 11.10
C ARG A 88 9.40 -9.81 10.26
N ALA A 89 9.00 -8.76 9.55
CA ALA A 89 7.84 -8.81 8.66
C ALA A 89 8.09 -9.73 7.47
N LEU A 90 9.28 -9.63 6.86
CA LEU A 90 9.68 -10.51 5.77
C LEU A 90 9.72 -11.98 6.22
N GLN A 91 10.32 -12.27 7.38
CA GLN A 91 10.36 -13.63 7.90
C GLN A 91 8.98 -14.15 8.27
N ARG A 92 8.08 -13.30 8.78
CA ARG A 92 6.70 -13.67 9.06
C ARG A 92 5.95 -14.08 7.79
N ALA A 93 6.15 -13.36 6.68
CA ALA A 93 5.58 -13.71 5.39
C ALA A 93 6.15 -15.04 4.86
N VAL A 94 7.47 -15.22 4.91
CA VAL A 94 8.14 -16.48 4.56
C VAL A 94 7.57 -17.66 5.36
N ASN A 95 7.54 -17.55 6.69
CA ASN A 95 7.01 -18.59 7.58
C ASN A 95 5.51 -18.83 7.38
N GLY A 96 4.77 -17.81 6.96
CA GLY A 96 3.37 -17.89 6.59
C GLY A 96 3.10 -18.51 5.21
N GLY A 97 4.14 -18.97 4.51
CA GLY A 97 4.04 -19.61 3.20
C GLY A 97 3.72 -18.64 2.07
N VAL A 98 4.03 -17.35 2.24
CA VAL A 98 3.83 -16.35 1.19
C VAL A 98 4.77 -16.61 0.03
N ARG A 99 4.24 -16.55 -1.19
CA ARG A 99 4.97 -16.70 -2.44
C ARG A 99 4.78 -15.48 -3.32
N ILE A 100 5.71 -15.27 -4.25
CA ILE A 100 5.65 -14.18 -5.23
C ILE A 100 5.80 -14.80 -6.63
N ALA A 101 4.96 -14.38 -7.56
CA ALA A 101 5.13 -14.62 -8.99
C ALA A 101 5.16 -13.28 -9.73
N ILE A 102 6.18 -13.09 -10.57
CA ILE A 102 6.26 -11.95 -11.48
C ILE A 102 5.63 -12.37 -12.80
N VAL A 103 4.50 -11.76 -13.14
CA VAL A 103 3.75 -12.02 -14.37
C VAL A 103 4.37 -11.21 -15.51
N PRO A 104 4.93 -11.86 -16.55
CA PRO A 104 5.53 -11.18 -17.70
C PRO A 104 4.51 -10.37 -18.50
N ALA A 105 4.99 -9.41 -19.28
CA ALA A 105 4.15 -8.69 -20.23
C ALA A 105 3.51 -9.67 -21.23
N GLY A 106 2.24 -9.44 -21.55
CA GLY A 106 1.47 -10.30 -22.46
C GLY A 106 0.96 -11.61 -21.86
N ARG A 107 1.25 -11.89 -20.59
CA ARG A 107 0.70 -13.05 -19.86
C ARG A 107 -0.41 -12.64 -18.90
N ARG A 108 -1.37 -13.53 -18.69
CA ARG A 108 -2.55 -13.33 -17.85
C ARG A 108 -2.31 -13.79 -16.42
N PHE A 109 -3.00 -13.18 -15.45
CA PHE A 109 -2.93 -13.63 -14.05
C PHE A 109 -3.46 -15.06 -13.85
N THR A 110 -4.48 -15.43 -14.62
CA THR A 110 -5.12 -16.76 -14.58
C THR A 110 -4.17 -17.91 -14.91
N GLU A 111 -3.08 -17.64 -15.65
CA GLU A 111 -2.06 -18.63 -15.97
C GLU A 111 -1.13 -18.94 -14.79
N PHE A 112 -1.13 -18.09 -13.76
CA PHE A 112 -0.26 -18.20 -12.58
C PHE A 112 -1.02 -18.55 -11.30
N SER A 113 -2.36 -18.52 -11.34
CA SER A 113 -3.22 -18.81 -10.20
C SER A 113 -4.50 -19.51 -10.65
N PRO A 114 -4.65 -20.82 -10.35
CA PRO A 114 -5.91 -21.54 -10.52
C PRO A 114 -7.08 -20.86 -9.80
N CYS A 115 -6.84 -20.27 -8.61
CA CYS A 115 -7.86 -19.55 -7.87
C CYS A 115 -8.38 -18.32 -8.65
N VAL A 116 -7.48 -17.50 -9.20
CA VAL A 116 -7.88 -16.36 -10.05
C VAL A 116 -8.59 -16.85 -11.31
N SER A 117 -8.10 -17.92 -11.94
CA SER A 117 -8.76 -18.52 -13.11
C SER A 117 -10.19 -18.99 -12.81
N SER A 118 -10.48 -19.39 -11.58
CA SER A 118 -11.82 -19.86 -11.19
C SER A 118 -12.75 -18.73 -10.74
N LEU A 119 -12.24 -17.74 -10.00
CA LEU A 119 -13.07 -16.71 -9.37
C LEU A 119 -13.27 -15.49 -10.26
N VAL A 120 -12.23 -15.09 -11.00
CA VAL A 120 -12.24 -13.87 -11.81
C VAL A 120 -11.53 -14.14 -13.16
N PRO A 121 -12.08 -15.03 -14.01
CA PRO A 121 -11.40 -15.52 -15.21
C PRO A 121 -11.03 -14.42 -16.23
N ASP A 122 -11.71 -13.28 -16.20
CA ASP A 122 -11.46 -12.16 -17.12
C ASP A 122 -10.84 -10.90 -16.46
N ILE A 123 -10.13 -11.07 -15.34
CA ILE A 123 -9.50 -9.96 -14.61
C ILE A 123 -8.53 -9.13 -15.47
N ASP A 124 -7.84 -9.75 -16.43
CA ASP A 124 -6.93 -9.08 -17.35
C ASP A 124 -7.66 -8.26 -18.44
N GLY A 125 -8.95 -8.55 -18.69
CA GLY A 125 -9.78 -7.89 -19.71
C GLY A 125 -10.47 -6.61 -19.21
N TRP A 126 -10.34 -6.28 -17.92
CA TRP A 126 -10.97 -5.11 -17.34
C TRP A 126 -10.44 -3.81 -17.93
N PRO A 127 -11.23 -2.70 -17.94
CA PRO A 127 -10.78 -1.41 -18.47
C PRO A 127 -9.48 -0.88 -17.84
N ALA A 128 -9.25 -1.23 -16.58
CA ALA A 128 -8.02 -0.98 -15.85
C ALA A 128 -7.61 -2.27 -15.12
N PRO A 129 -6.85 -3.17 -15.77
CA PRO A 129 -6.46 -4.42 -15.14
C PRO A 129 -5.47 -4.13 -14.00
N PRO A 130 -5.51 -4.91 -12.91
CA PRO A 130 -4.68 -4.65 -11.75
C PRO A 130 -3.19 -4.81 -12.09
N ALA A 131 -2.37 -3.97 -11.46
CA ALA A 131 -0.91 -4.05 -11.58
C ALA A 131 -0.33 -5.19 -10.71
N GLY A 132 -1.03 -5.57 -9.65
CA GLY A 132 -0.73 -6.69 -8.79
C GLY A 132 -1.99 -7.20 -8.10
N LEU A 133 -1.89 -8.41 -7.53
CA LEU A 133 -2.93 -9.06 -6.76
C LEU A 133 -2.31 -9.90 -5.65
N PHE A 134 -2.94 -9.93 -4.50
CA PHE A 134 -2.70 -10.95 -3.49
C PHE A 134 -3.82 -11.98 -3.48
N VAL A 135 -3.48 -13.23 -3.78
CA VAL A 135 -4.41 -14.36 -3.79
C VAL A 135 -4.37 -15.05 -2.43
N LEU A 136 -5.36 -14.76 -1.57
CA LEU A 136 -5.41 -15.22 -0.17
C LEU A 136 -5.34 -16.75 -0.05
N GLU A 137 -6.09 -17.46 -0.88
CA GLU A 137 -6.19 -18.93 -0.89
C GLU A 137 -4.84 -19.60 -1.14
N GLU A 138 -3.99 -18.94 -1.92
CA GLU A 138 -2.71 -19.46 -2.40
C GLU A 138 -1.50 -18.80 -1.72
N ARG A 139 -1.75 -17.79 -0.88
CA ARG A 139 -0.76 -16.89 -0.29
C ARG A 139 0.23 -16.37 -1.33
N LEU A 140 -0.29 -15.93 -2.47
CA LEU A 140 0.51 -15.63 -3.66
C LEU A 140 0.34 -14.16 -4.07
N LEU A 141 1.44 -13.42 -4.10
CA LEU A 141 1.51 -12.13 -4.75
C LEU A 141 1.75 -12.35 -6.24
N LEU A 142 0.81 -11.94 -7.08
CA LEU A 142 0.97 -11.87 -8.52
C LEU A 142 1.30 -10.43 -8.89
N LEU A 143 2.50 -10.18 -9.42
CA LEU A 143 3.00 -8.83 -9.69
C LEU A 143 3.32 -8.66 -11.17
N ARG A 144 2.77 -7.62 -11.81
CA ARG A 144 3.27 -7.22 -13.13
C ARG A 144 4.60 -6.48 -13.00
N SER A 145 5.40 -6.55 -14.06
CA SER A 145 6.72 -5.92 -14.10
C SER A 145 6.72 -4.38 -14.09
N LYS A 146 5.59 -3.74 -14.43
CA LYS A 146 5.44 -2.27 -14.45
C LYS A 146 5.00 -1.76 -13.07
N ALA A 147 5.65 -0.69 -12.58
CA ALA A 147 5.38 -0.07 -11.27
C ALA A 147 5.58 -0.99 -10.05
N LEU A 148 6.55 -1.90 -10.15
CA LEU A 148 6.75 -3.02 -9.23
C LEU A 148 6.93 -2.58 -7.77
N ARG A 149 7.47 -1.39 -7.48
CA ARG A 149 7.82 -1.01 -6.09
C ARG A 149 6.58 -0.73 -5.24
N MET A 150 5.75 0.21 -5.68
CA MET A 150 4.54 0.59 -4.96
C MET A 150 3.54 -0.57 -4.91
N THR A 151 3.34 -1.25 -6.05
CA THR A 151 2.46 -2.42 -6.13
C THR A 151 2.95 -3.55 -5.26
N ALA A 152 4.24 -3.93 -5.30
CA ALA A 152 4.74 -4.98 -4.42
C ALA A 152 4.57 -4.65 -2.94
N ALA A 153 4.79 -3.39 -2.54
CA ALA A 153 4.59 -2.99 -1.15
C ALA A 153 3.11 -3.06 -0.74
N HIS A 154 2.20 -2.65 -1.62
CA HIS A 154 0.76 -2.78 -1.41
C HIS A 154 0.34 -4.26 -1.25
N GLU A 155 0.66 -5.12 -2.23
CA GLU A 155 0.31 -6.54 -2.16
C GLU A 155 0.97 -7.26 -0.99
N PHE A 156 2.17 -6.81 -0.59
CA PHE A 156 2.82 -7.33 0.61
C PHE A 156 2.11 -6.88 1.91
N GLY A 157 1.44 -5.74 1.90
CA GLY A 157 0.51 -5.34 2.96
C GLY A 157 -0.61 -6.36 3.15
N HIS A 158 -1.28 -6.77 2.06
CA HIS A 158 -2.27 -7.85 2.08
C HIS A 158 -1.68 -9.18 2.57
N ALA A 159 -0.48 -9.52 2.12
CA ALA A 159 0.21 -10.72 2.57
C ALA A 159 0.48 -10.72 4.08
N LEU A 160 0.92 -9.59 4.63
CA LEU A 160 1.13 -9.41 6.06
C LEU A 160 -0.18 -9.51 6.84
N ASP A 161 -1.21 -8.83 6.35
CA ASP A 161 -2.55 -8.89 6.93
C ASP A 161 -3.06 -10.33 7.03
N ALA A 162 -2.86 -11.10 5.97
CA ALA A 162 -3.24 -12.50 5.91
C ALA A 162 -2.42 -13.39 6.88
N VAL A 163 -1.10 -13.18 7.06
CA VAL A 163 -0.26 -14.03 7.94
C VAL A 163 -0.32 -13.63 9.42
N LEU A 164 -0.93 -12.47 9.70
CA LEU A 164 -1.28 -12.04 11.05
C LEU A 164 -2.64 -12.60 11.49
N ALA A 165 -3.52 -12.94 10.54
CA ALA A 165 -4.81 -13.55 10.83
C ALA A 165 -4.66 -14.88 11.60
N LYS A 166 -5.59 -15.15 12.52
CA LYS A 166 -5.67 -16.43 13.22
C LYS A 166 -6.25 -17.51 12.32
N LYS A 167 -7.19 -17.15 11.44
CA LYS A 167 -7.79 -18.10 10.48
C LYS A 167 -7.01 -18.11 9.17
N ARG A 168 -6.82 -19.31 8.61
CA ARG A 168 -6.03 -19.52 7.39
C ARG A 168 -6.57 -18.76 6.15
N ARG A 169 -7.89 -18.61 6.04
CA ARG A 169 -8.57 -17.92 4.92
C ARG A 169 -9.26 -16.65 5.42
N SER A 170 -8.49 -15.80 6.08
CA SER A 170 -8.93 -14.52 6.58
C SER A 170 -7.78 -13.52 6.56
N TYR A 171 -8.11 -12.26 6.78
CA TYR A 171 -7.17 -11.20 7.07
C TYR A 171 -7.28 -10.79 8.54
N HIS A 172 -6.18 -10.32 9.11
CA HIS A 172 -6.14 -9.77 10.46
C HIS A 172 -7.07 -8.56 10.56
N SER A 173 -7.10 -7.70 9.54
CA SER A 173 -8.00 -6.55 9.45
C SER A 173 -9.47 -6.92 9.63
N PHE A 174 -9.93 -8.07 9.10
CA PHE A 174 -11.29 -8.59 9.31
C PHE A 174 -11.52 -9.20 10.69
N GLU A 175 -10.47 -9.66 11.37
CA GLU A 175 -10.58 -10.32 12.68
C GLU A 175 -10.39 -9.35 13.85
N ASP A 176 -9.59 -8.30 13.66
CA ASP A 176 -9.23 -7.33 14.69
C ASP A 176 -10.33 -6.27 14.84
N GLU A 177 -10.88 -6.18 16.05
CA GLU A 177 -11.96 -5.26 16.35
C GLU A 177 -11.53 -3.80 16.26
N ALA A 178 -10.29 -3.49 16.66
CA ALA A 178 -9.79 -2.12 16.60
C ALA A 178 -9.64 -1.68 15.14
N VAL A 179 -9.04 -2.50 14.27
CA VAL A 179 -8.91 -2.18 12.84
C VAL A 179 -10.28 -2.02 12.17
N ARG A 180 -11.23 -2.94 12.42
CA ARG A 180 -12.61 -2.82 11.91
C ARG A 180 -13.30 -1.54 12.35
N HIS A 181 -13.20 -1.22 13.63
CA HIS A 181 -13.82 -0.03 14.18
C HIS A 181 -13.24 1.25 13.56
N ARG A 182 -11.91 1.30 13.34
CA ARG A 182 -11.27 2.45 12.67
C ARG A 182 -11.76 2.63 11.25
N PHE A 183 -11.78 1.57 10.45
CA PHE A 183 -12.30 1.66 9.09
C PHE A 183 -13.77 2.16 9.06
N ALA A 184 -14.62 1.61 9.93
CA ALA A 184 -16.05 1.97 9.98
C ALA A 184 -16.29 3.41 10.46
N THR A 185 -15.35 4.00 11.20
CA THR A 185 -15.47 5.35 11.77
C THR A 185 -14.51 6.37 11.16
N ALA A 186 -13.77 5.97 10.12
CA ALA A 186 -12.76 6.80 9.48
C ALA A 186 -13.40 8.07 8.89
N THR A 187 -12.90 9.22 9.33
CA THR A 187 -13.32 10.53 8.79
C THR A 187 -12.42 11.00 7.64
N GLY A 188 -11.36 10.24 7.36
CA GLY A 188 -10.43 10.42 6.26
C GLY A 188 -9.58 9.18 6.07
N PHE A 189 -9.11 8.98 4.84
CA PHE A 189 -8.25 7.87 4.46
C PHE A 189 -6.93 8.40 3.92
N VAL A 190 -5.85 7.62 4.00
CA VAL A 190 -4.54 8.01 3.47
C VAL A 190 -4.59 8.33 1.97
N ASN A 191 -5.44 7.63 1.21
CA ASN A 191 -5.89 7.98 -0.13
C ASN A 191 -7.32 7.45 -0.39
N ALA A 192 -7.85 7.72 -1.57
CA ALA A 192 -9.18 7.25 -1.95
C ALA A 192 -9.28 5.73 -2.15
N TYR A 193 -8.18 5.06 -2.51
CA TYR A 193 -8.16 3.61 -2.71
C TYR A 193 -8.33 2.86 -1.38
N ALA A 194 -7.71 3.34 -0.31
CA ALA A 194 -7.87 2.81 1.04
C ALA A 194 -9.33 2.80 1.55
N ALA A 195 -10.25 3.55 0.92
CA ALA A 195 -11.67 3.55 1.27
C ALA A 195 -12.47 2.41 0.61
N SER A 196 -11.90 1.67 -0.35
CA SER A 196 -12.63 0.66 -1.12
C SER A 196 -12.88 -0.65 -0.37
N GLY A 197 -12.10 -0.93 0.67
CA GLY A 197 -12.17 -2.17 1.42
C GLY A 197 -11.36 -2.10 2.71
N LEU A 198 -11.69 -2.96 3.67
CA LEU A 198 -11.01 -3.02 4.96
C LEU A 198 -9.57 -3.56 4.85
N ASP A 199 -9.39 -4.55 4.00
CA ASP A 199 -8.09 -5.07 3.57
C ASP A 199 -7.28 -3.99 2.84
N GLU A 200 -7.92 -3.26 1.93
CA GLU A 200 -7.27 -2.17 1.19
C GLU A 200 -6.85 -1.01 2.09
N TYR A 201 -7.70 -0.68 3.06
CA TYR A 201 -7.38 0.26 4.12
C TYR A 201 -6.13 -0.15 4.89
N PHE A 202 -6.05 -1.42 5.31
CA PHE A 202 -4.89 -1.93 6.05
C PHE A 202 -3.62 -1.93 5.19
N ALA A 203 -3.70 -2.43 3.95
CA ALA A 203 -2.57 -2.50 3.03
C ALA A 203 -2.01 -1.11 2.68
N GLU A 204 -2.88 -0.14 2.42
CA GLU A 204 -2.47 1.23 2.13
C GLU A 204 -1.93 1.95 3.37
N CYS A 205 -2.46 1.69 4.57
CA CYS A 205 -1.88 2.19 5.81
C CYS A 205 -0.48 1.63 6.05
N LEU A 206 -0.25 0.33 5.83
CA LEU A 206 1.08 -0.26 5.90
C LEU A 206 2.03 0.37 4.88
N ARG A 207 1.60 0.53 3.62
CA ARG A 207 2.41 1.14 2.56
C ARG A 207 2.77 2.59 2.86
N ALA A 208 1.81 3.38 3.35
CA ALA A 208 2.05 4.73 3.85
C ALA A 208 3.04 4.73 5.01
N TYR A 209 2.91 3.77 5.92
CA TYR A 209 3.79 3.65 7.08
C TYR A 209 5.24 3.31 6.70
N VAL A 210 5.47 2.46 5.69
CA VAL A 210 6.83 2.17 5.21
C VAL A 210 7.31 3.13 4.12
N GLU A 211 6.46 4.08 3.72
CA GLU A 211 6.72 5.15 2.74
C GLU A 211 7.20 4.65 1.37
N VAL A 212 6.74 3.46 0.94
CA VAL A 212 7.11 2.89 -0.36
C VAL A 212 6.18 3.40 -1.45
N ASN A 213 6.76 4.14 -2.39
CA ASN A 213 6.08 4.78 -3.52
C ASN A 213 6.85 4.55 -4.83
N ASP A 214 6.22 4.89 -5.95
CA ASP A 214 6.82 4.86 -7.28
C ASP A 214 6.73 6.24 -7.92
N ASP A 215 7.86 6.79 -8.36
CA ASP A 215 7.96 8.15 -8.92
C ASP A 215 7.12 8.33 -10.20
N ARG A 216 6.83 7.21 -10.88
CA ARG A 216 6.03 7.19 -12.12
C ARG A 216 4.56 6.92 -11.87
N SER A 217 4.15 6.77 -10.62
CA SER A 217 2.74 6.61 -10.24
C SER A 217 1.99 7.91 -10.49
N SER A 218 0.78 7.81 -11.03
CA SER A 218 -0.16 8.93 -11.10
C SER A 218 -0.79 9.24 -9.75
N TRP A 219 -0.66 8.33 -8.77
CA TRP A 219 -1.07 8.54 -7.40
C TRP A 219 -0.04 9.39 -6.67
N LEU A 220 -0.52 10.27 -5.80
CA LEU A 220 0.35 11.03 -4.92
C LEU A 220 1.11 10.06 -3.99
N PRO A 221 2.40 10.32 -3.72
CA PRO A 221 3.14 9.53 -2.75
C PRO A 221 2.45 9.58 -1.38
N LEU A 222 2.42 8.43 -0.70
CA LEU A 222 1.98 8.31 0.67
C LEU A 222 3.16 8.32 1.63
N THR A 223 3.02 9.08 2.70
CA THR A 223 4.01 9.19 3.77
C THR A 223 3.44 8.73 5.09
N ARG A 224 4.31 8.57 6.10
CA ARG A 224 3.88 8.35 7.47
C ARG A 224 3.16 9.55 8.05
N LEU A 225 3.54 10.76 7.64
CA LEU A 225 2.86 11.96 8.09
C LEU A 225 1.43 12.02 7.56
N ASP A 226 1.19 11.54 6.34
CA ASP A 226 -0.17 11.40 5.79
C ASP A 226 -1.02 10.46 6.66
N LEU A 227 -0.48 9.30 7.04
CA LEU A 227 -1.17 8.36 7.93
C LEU A 227 -1.40 8.96 9.31
N LEU A 228 -0.38 9.53 9.94
CA LEU A 228 -0.50 10.16 11.26
C LEU A 228 -1.54 11.29 11.28
N THR A 229 -1.55 12.14 10.25
CA THR A 229 -2.42 13.33 10.23
C THR A 229 -3.87 12.98 9.88
N ARG A 230 -4.09 11.95 9.05
CA ARG A 230 -5.44 11.56 8.60
C ARG A 230 -6.07 10.51 9.50
N ASP A 231 -5.25 9.66 10.12
CA ASP A 231 -5.68 8.52 10.92
C ASP A 231 -4.61 8.14 11.97
N GLU A 232 -4.41 9.04 12.95
CA GLU A 232 -3.49 8.84 14.07
C GLU A 232 -3.74 7.51 14.83
N PRO A 233 -4.99 7.08 15.09
CA PRO A 233 -5.21 5.80 15.75
C PRO A 233 -4.71 4.61 14.92
N MET A 234 -4.94 4.60 13.61
CA MET A 234 -4.41 3.55 12.75
C MET A 234 -2.89 3.63 12.63
N PHE A 235 -2.30 4.83 12.57
CA PHE A 235 -0.86 5.02 12.67
C PHE A 235 -0.30 4.32 13.91
N SER A 236 -0.92 4.54 15.07
CA SER A 236 -0.48 3.98 16.36
C SER A 236 -0.57 2.45 16.37
N LEU A 237 -1.65 1.88 15.83
CA LEU A 237 -1.82 0.43 15.70
C LEU A 237 -0.72 -0.19 14.83
N VAL A 238 -0.44 0.40 13.67
CA VAL A 238 0.63 -0.06 12.77
C VAL A 238 2.00 0.08 13.44
N ASP A 239 2.26 1.21 14.10
CA ASP A 239 3.51 1.46 14.81
C ASP A 239 3.77 0.40 15.90
N ASP A 240 2.74 0.05 16.67
CA ASP A 240 2.81 -0.98 17.70
C ASP A 240 2.92 -2.40 17.13
N LEU A 241 2.36 -2.66 15.96
CA LEU A 241 2.55 -3.93 15.24
C LEU A 241 4.03 -4.12 14.87
N PHE A 242 4.69 -3.09 14.34
CA PHE A 242 6.12 -3.13 14.06
C PHE A 242 6.97 -3.20 15.34
N ALA A 243 6.59 -2.45 16.40
CA ALA A 243 7.26 -2.48 17.70
C ALA A 243 7.32 -3.90 18.29
N ARG A 244 6.20 -4.63 18.19
CA ARG A 244 6.07 -6.00 18.68
C ARG A 244 6.69 -7.03 17.74
N GLY A 245 7.24 -6.61 16.60
CA GLY A 245 7.88 -7.48 15.63
C GLY A 245 6.90 -8.33 14.84
N MET A 246 5.75 -7.77 14.47
CA MET A 246 4.69 -8.46 13.71
C MET A 246 4.12 -9.67 14.46
N ARG A 247 3.94 -9.51 15.78
CA ARG A 247 3.16 -10.43 16.62
C ARG A 247 1.75 -9.85 16.75
N GLY A 248 0.75 -10.61 16.31
CA GLY A 248 -0.67 -10.36 16.57
C GLY A 248 -1.10 -10.86 17.94
#